data_AF-A0A2I0PDT3-F1
#
_entry.id   AF-A0A2I0PDT3-F1
#
_cell.length_a   1.000
_cell.length_b   1.000
_cell.length_c   1.000
_cell.angle_alpha   90.00
_cell.angle_beta   90.00
_cell.angle_gamma   90.00
#
_symmetry.space_group_name_H-M   'P 1'
#
loop_
_entity.id
_entity.type
_entity.pdbx_description
1 polymer ?
#
loop_
_entity_poly.entity_id
_entity_poly.type
_entity_poly.pdbx_seq_one_letter_code
_entity_poly.pdbx_strand_id
1 'polypeptide(L)'
;MVRCHKPPFGWVIISRMITIISVLIVIVCANILAHYVSNPQFQSGVSFLNANFWLLLLIAIIILIGDIFCALPFPLNLPGPVIKAIGSVFGVAFILNVFQWMDGIATTNIYPSFLALSFLIIPLVFLIVLACGYYEIMRQLWWTPHLPSNPDVQVFNEAPPVTPATGIADAKSWEEIGAEFRLMLYDLLHRFRQEIRRK
;
A
#
# COMPACT_ATOMS: atom_id res chain seq x y z
N MET A 1 24.59 14.25 7.80
CA MET A 1 23.68 14.08 6.65
C MET A 1 23.65 12.62 6.25
N VAL A 2 22.62 11.87 6.66
CA VAL A 2 22.44 10.48 6.22
C VAL A 2 21.78 10.53 4.84
N ARG A 3 22.52 10.18 3.78
CA ARG A 3 21.95 10.00 2.43
C ARG A 3 20.99 8.81 2.50
N CYS A 4 19.70 9.08 2.65
CA CYS A 4 18.67 8.06 2.50
C CYS A 4 18.56 7.72 1.01
N HIS A 5 19.29 6.69 0.59
CA HIS A 5 19.16 6.13 -0.74
C HIS A 5 17.73 5.57 -0.85
N LYS A 6 16.89 6.15 -1.73
CA LYS A 6 15.57 5.56 -1.99
C LYS A 6 15.83 4.13 -2.47
N PRO A 7 15.30 3.10 -1.79
CA PRO A 7 15.52 1.73 -2.25
C PRO A 7 14.98 1.62 -3.68
N PRO A 8 15.70 0.96 -4.60
CA PRO A 8 15.23 0.80 -5.96
C PRO A 8 13.88 0.07 -5.95
N PHE A 9 13.03 0.36 -6.94
CA PHE A 9 11.72 -0.28 -7.10
C PHE A 9 11.77 -1.81 -6.93
N GLY A 10 12.81 -2.45 -7.50
CA GLY A 10 13.05 -3.89 -7.34
C GLY A 10 13.28 -4.34 -5.90
N TRP A 11 13.91 -3.52 -5.06
CA TRP A 11 14.11 -3.82 -3.64
C TRP A 11 12.79 -3.85 -2.87
N VAL A 12 11.86 -2.94 -3.18
CA VAL A 12 10.53 -2.93 -2.54
C VAL A 12 9.81 -4.25 -2.86
N ILE A 13 9.77 -4.65 -4.13
CA ILE A 13 9.16 -5.91 -4.55
C ILE A 13 9.83 -7.11 -3.89
N ILE A 14 11.17 -7.18 -3.89
CA ILE A 14 11.92 -8.29 -3.29
C ILE A 14 11.61 -8.38 -1.79
N SER A 15 11.62 -7.26 -1.07
CA SER A 15 11.34 -7.26 0.37
C SER A 15 9.95 -7.79 0.69
N ARG A 16 8.94 -7.45 -0.13
CA ARG A 16 7.56 -7.93 0.04
C ARG A 16 7.41 -9.39 -0.37
N MET A 17 8.04 -9.80 -1.47
CA MET A 17 8.06 -11.20 -1.88
C MET A 17 8.68 -12.09 -0.81
N ILE A 18 9.76 -11.65 -0.16
CA ILE A 18 10.37 -12.37 0.97
C ILE A 18 9.38 -12.54 2.11
N THR A 19 8.60 -11.51 2.47
CA THR A 19 7.58 -11.63 3.51
C THR A 19 6.51 -12.67 3.12
N ILE A 20 6.00 -12.62 1.90
CA ILE A 20 4.99 -13.59 1.42
C ILE A 20 5.55 -15.01 1.46
N ILE A 21 6.74 -15.21 0.89
CA ILE A 21 7.42 -16.51 0.87
C ILE A 21 7.68 -17.01 2.29
N SER A 22 8.10 -16.14 3.21
CA SER A 22 8.33 -16.51 4.61
C SER A 22 7.05 -16.99 5.30
N VAL A 23 5.91 -16.34 5.06
CA VAL A 23 4.61 -16.76 5.61
C VAL A 23 4.21 -18.13 5.04
N LEU A 24 4.39 -18.33 3.73
CA LEU A 24 4.10 -19.61 3.07
C LEU A 24 4.98 -20.74 3.64
N ILE A 25 6.28 -20.49 3.81
CA ILE A 25 7.21 -21.47 4.39
C ILE A 25 6.76 -21.85 5.81
N VAL A 26 6.39 -20.88 6.65
CA VAL A 26 5.91 -21.14 8.01
C VAL A 26 4.67 -22.05 7.99
N ILE A 27 3.71 -21.79 7.09
CA ILE A 27 2.50 -22.62 6.97
C ILE A 27 2.85 -24.05 6.52
N VAL A 28 3.74 -24.21 5.54
CA VAL A 28 4.19 -25.52 5.06
C VAL A 28 4.94 -26.27 6.17
N CYS A 29 5.87 -25.61 6.86
CA CYS A 29 6.59 -26.20 7.98
C CYS A 29 5.64 -26.60 9.12
N ALA A 30 4.64 -25.78 9.45
CA ALA A 30 3.63 -26.13 10.45
C ALA A 30 2.85 -27.40 10.06
N ASN A 31 2.45 -27.51 8.79
CA ASN A 31 1.78 -28.71 8.26
C ASN A 31 2.66 -29.96 8.33
N ILE A 32 3.93 -29.86 7.94
CA ILE A 32 4.87 -30.99 8.04
C ILE A 32 5.03 -31.40 9.50
N LEU A 33 5.24 -30.42 10.40
CA LEU A 33 5.45 -30.68 11.82
C LEU A 33 4.19 -31.29 12.47
N ALA A 34 3.00 -31.02 11.94
CA ALA A 34 1.75 -31.63 12.39
C ALA A 34 1.73 -33.14 12.15
N HIS A 35 2.49 -33.68 11.20
CA HIS A 35 2.62 -35.13 11.07
C HIS A 35 3.46 -35.77 12.16
N TYR A 36 4.33 -35.01 12.83
CA TYR A 36 5.25 -35.52 13.85
C TYR A 36 4.79 -35.18 15.28
N VAL A 37 3.99 -34.13 15.46
CA VAL A 37 3.56 -33.64 16.77
C VAL A 37 2.10 -33.99 17.03
N SER A 38 1.87 -34.93 17.94
CA SER A 38 0.52 -35.40 18.35
C SER A 38 -0.17 -34.51 19.38
N ASN A 39 0.26 -33.26 19.57
CA ASN A 39 -0.34 -32.35 20.54
C ASN A 39 -1.65 -31.73 19.97
N PRO A 40 -2.81 -31.89 20.64
CA PRO A 40 -4.09 -31.37 20.14
C PRO A 40 -4.13 -29.86 19.92
N GLN A 41 -3.45 -29.07 20.76
CA GLN A 41 -3.38 -27.62 20.62
C GLN A 41 -2.56 -27.23 19.38
N PHE A 42 -1.46 -27.94 19.13
CA PHE A 42 -0.64 -27.74 17.93
C PHE A 42 -1.45 -28.05 16.67
N GLN A 43 -2.14 -29.19 16.64
CA GLN A 43 -3.02 -29.59 15.52
C GLN A 43 -4.12 -28.56 15.27
N SER A 44 -4.74 -28.04 16.34
CA SER A 44 -5.74 -26.98 16.25
C SER A 44 -5.18 -25.70 15.60
N GLY A 45 -3.96 -25.30 15.98
CA GLY A 45 -3.28 -24.15 15.39
C GLY A 45 -2.98 -24.33 13.90
N VAL A 46 -2.50 -25.51 13.50
CA VAL A 46 -2.27 -25.82 12.07
C VAL A 46 -3.58 -25.84 11.29
N SER A 47 -4.64 -26.45 11.83
CA SER A 47 -5.97 -26.45 11.23
C SER A 47 -6.52 -25.03 11.07
N PHE A 48 -6.30 -24.16 12.06
CA PHE A 48 -6.69 -22.75 11.98
C PHE A 48 -5.97 -22.01 10.85
N LEU A 49 -4.65 -22.20 10.72
CA LEU A 49 -3.87 -21.59 9.63
C LEU A 49 -4.35 -22.08 8.26
N ASN A 50 -4.62 -23.38 8.12
CA ASN A 50 -5.13 -23.95 6.88
C ASN A 50 -6.53 -23.43 6.53
N ALA A 51 -7.42 -23.29 7.51
CA ALA A 51 -8.76 -22.73 7.30
C ALA A 51 -8.70 -21.26 6.84
N ASN A 52 -7.69 -20.51 7.29
CA ASN A 52 -7.49 -19.10 6.94
C ASN A 52 -6.46 -18.89 5.82
N PHE A 53 -5.97 -19.95 5.18
CA PHE A 53 -4.91 -19.87 4.17
C PHE A 53 -5.28 -18.92 3.03
N TRP A 54 -6.51 -19.04 2.50
CA TRP A 54 -6.99 -18.18 1.42
C TRP A 54 -7.11 -16.72 1.83
N LEU A 55 -7.51 -16.44 3.08
CA LEU A 55 -7.58 -15.08 3.62
C LEU A 55 -6.17 -14.48 3.73
N LEU A 56 -5.21 -15.23 4.27
CA LEU A 56 -3.81 -14.81 4.36
C LEU A 56 -3.19 -14.54 2.98
N LEU A 57 -3.44 -15.42 2.01
CA LEU A 57 -2.98 -15.24 0.63
C LEU A 57 -3.61 -13.99 -0.01
N LEU A 58 -4.91 -13.77 0.19
CA LEU A 58 -5.61 -12.58 -0.29
C LEU A 58 -5.03 -11.29 0.30
N ILE A 59 -4.81 -11.25 1.62
CA ILE A 59 -4.18 -10.11 2.31
C ILE A 59 -2.80 -9.82 1.71
N ALA A 60 -1.97 -10.86 1.56
CA ALA A 60 -0.64 -10.75 0.97
C ALA A 60 -0.67 -10.14 -0.44
N ILE A 61 -1.58 -10.61 -1.30
CA ILE A 61 -1.73 -10.12 -2.66
C ILE A 61 -2.22 -8.65 -2.68
N ILE A 62 -3.23 -8.31 -1.87
CA ILE A 62 -3.75 -6.93 -1.80
C ILE A 62 -2.65 -5.97 -1.34
N ILE A 63 -1.92 -6.32 -0.27
CA ILE A 63 -0.82 -5.49 0.23
C ILE A 63 0.29 -5.36 -0.81
N LEU A 64 0.65 -6.46 -1.50
CA LEU A 64 1.65 -6.43 -2.58
C LEU A 64 1.25 -5.49 -3.70
N ILE A 65 0.00 -5.56 -4.17
CA ILE A 65 -0.52 -4.66 -5.20
C ILE A 65 -0.46 -3.21 -4.70
N GLY A 66 -0.89 -2.96 -3.47
CA GLY A 66 -0.82 -1.62 -2.86
C GLY A 66 0.60 -1.07 -2.78
N ASP A 67 1.58 -1.90 -2.43
CA ASP A 67 2.99 -1.53 -2.40
C ASP A 67 3.58 -1.28 -3.79
N ILE A 68 3.17 -2.05 -4.80
CA ILE A 68 3.55 -1.81 -6.20
C ILE A 68 3.07 -0.42 -6.63
N PHE A 69 1.80 -0.08 -6.36
CA PHE A 69 1.28 1.26 -6.65
C PHE A 69 2.05 2.34 -5.89
N CYS A 70 2.30 2.17 -4.59
CA CYS A 70 3.07 3.14 -3.79
C CYS A 70 4.49 3.38 -4.32
N ALA A 71 5.11 2.38 -4.97
CA ALA A 71 6.45 2.49 -5.51
C ALA A 71 6.51 3.18 -6.90
N LEU A 72 5.37 3.40 -7.55
CA LEU A 72 5.29 4.15 -8.80
C LEU A 72 5.46 5.67 -8.56
N PRO A 73 5.93 6.43 -9.56
CA PRO A 73 5.97 7.89 -9.46
C PRO A 73 4.56 8.48 -9.39
N PHE A 74 4.44 9.64 -8.75
CA PHE A 74 3.21 10.43 -8.79
C PHE A 74 2.84 10.73 -10.26
N PRO A 75 1.58 10.55 -10.69
CA PRO A 75 0.37 10.40 -9.88
C PRO A 75 -0.10 8.95 -9.66
N LEU A 76 0.62 7.98 -10.20
CA LEU A 76 0.19 6.57 -10.20
C LEU A 76 0.24 5.91 -8.82
N ASN A 77 0.86 6.55 -7.83
CA ASN A 77 0.90 6.08 -6.44
C ASN A 77 -0.34 6.41 -5.61
N LEU A 78 -1.24 7.27 -6.11
CA LEU A 78 -2.47 7.67 -5.41
C LEU A 78 -3.42 6.52 -5.02
N PRO A 79 -3.58 5.44 -5.82
CA PRO A 79 -4.39 4.29 -5.45
C PRO A 79 -3.76 3.42 -4.35
N GLY A 80 -2.43 3.47 -4.19
CA GLY A 80 -1.68 2.62 -3.26
C GLY A 80 -2.19 2.66 -1.81
N PRO A 81 -2.35 3.85 -1.20
CA PRO A 81 -2.92 3.99 0.14
C PRO A 81 -4.32 3.37 0.30
N VAL A 82 -5.20 3.54 -0.70
CA VAL A 82 -6.57 2.97 -0.67
C VAL A 82 -6.51 1.45 -0.69
N ILE A 83 -5.72 0.87 -1.58
CA ILE A 83 -5.57 -0.59 -1.69
C ILE A 83 -5.01 -1.17 -0.39
N LYS A 84 -4.01 -0.51 0.22
CA LYS A 84 -3.44 -0.93 1.51
C LYS A 84 -4.43 -0.80 2.66
N ALA A 85 -5.28 0.23 2.67
CA ALA A 85 -6.35 0.38 3.65
C ALA A 85 -7.41 -0.72 3.51
N ILE A 86 -7.76 -1.13 2.29
CA ILE A 86 -8.63 -2.29 2.06
C ILE A 86 -7.95 -3.56 2.59
N GLY A 87 -6.66 -3.77 2.30
CA GLY A 87 -5.89 -4.90 2.81
C GLY A 87 -5.84 -4.96 4.34
N SER A 88 -5.75 -3.81 5.01
CA SER A 88 -5.72 -3.77 6.49
C SER A 88 -7.06 -4.19 7.11
N VAL A 89 -8.19 -3.95 6.46
CA VAL A 89 -9.51 -4.44 6.91
C VAL A 89 -9.54 -5.97 6.92
N PHE A 90 -9.03 -6.63 5.87
CA PHE A 90 -8.88 -8.09 5.87
C PHE A 90 -7.89 -8.56 6.94
N GLY A 91 -6.84 -7.79 7.23
CA GLY A 91 -5.94 -8.03 8.36
C GLY A 91 -6.66 -8.01 9.71
N VAL A 92 -7.55 -7.03 9.94
CA VAL A 92 -8.39 -6.99 11.15
C VAL A 92 -9.32 -8.22 11.20
N ALA A 93 -9.92 -8.61 10.08
CA ALA A 93 -10.74 -9.83 10.02
C ALA A 93 -9.94 -11.09 10.40
N PHE A 94 -8.70 -11.23 9.93
CA PHE A 94 -7.83 -12.33 10.34
C PHE A 94 -7.54 -12.29 11.84
N ILE A 95 -7.28 -11.12 12.42
CA ILE A 95 -7.08 -10.97 13.88
C ILE A 95 -8.34 -11.38 14.66
N LEU A 96 -9.54 -11.04 14.18
CA LEU A 96 -10.79 -11.50 14.81
C LEU A 96 -10.92 -13.04 14.75
N ASN A 97 -10.53 -13.66 13.64
CA ASN A 97 -10.50 -15.12 13.53
C ASN A 97 -9.50 -15.74 14.53
N VAL A 98 -8.36 -15.09 14.81
CA VAL A 98 -7.43 -15.53 15.86
C VAL A 98 -8.11 -15.50 17.23
N PHE A 99 -8.83 -14.43 17.58
CA PHE A 99 -9.57 -14.36 18.85
C PHE A 99 -10.67 -15.42 18.94
N GLN A 100 -11.38 -15.68 17.84
CA GLN A 100 -12.38 -16.76 17.79
C GLN A 100 -11.75 -18.13 18.04
N TRP A 101 -10.60 -18.40 17.42
CA TRP A 101 -9.86 -19.64 17.62
C TRP A 101 -9.34 -19.76 19.06
N MET A 102 -8.81 -18.67 19.63
CA MET A 102 -8.35 -18.63 21.02
C MET A 102 -9.48 -18.95 21.99
N ASP A 103 -10.67 -18.40 21.79
CA ASP A 103 -11.83 -18.69 22.63
C ASP A 103 -12.21 -20.18 22.61
N GLY A 104 -12.08 -20.83 21.46
CA GLY A 104 -12.27 -22.27 21.32
C GLY A 104 -11.29 -23.11 22.13
N ILE A 105 -10.08 -22.58 22.42
CA ILE A 105 -9.04 -23.27 23.20
C ILE A 105 -9.09 -22.90 24.68
N ALA A 106 -9.22 -21.61 24.99
CA ALA A 106 -9.09 -21.07 26.34
C ALA A 106 -10.42 -20.99 27.09
N THR A 107 -11.57 -21.21 26.43
CA THR A 107 -12.93 -21.11 27.01
C THR A 107 -13.24 -19.75 27.64
N THR A 108 -12.54 -18.70 27.20
CA THR A 108 -12.57 -17.36 27.80
C THR A 108 -13.70 -16.46 27.32
N ASN A 109 -14.40 -16.83 26.23
CA ASN A 109 -15.57 -16.13 25.67
C ASN A 109 -15.37 -14.61 25.45
N ILE A 110 -14.19 -14.21 24.97
CA ILE A 110 -13.79 -12.81 24.74
C ILE A 110 -14.14 -12.34 23.31
N TYR A 111 -14.27 -13.25 22.36
CA TYR A 111 -14.59 -12.99 20.95
C TYR A 111 -15.84 -12.13 20.75
N PRO A 112 -16.97 -12.33 21.45
CA PRO A 112 -18.15 -11.48 21.28
C PRO A 112 -17.87 -10.00 21.58
N SER A 113 -17.05 -9.73 22.60
CA SER A 113 -16.62 -8.38 22.97
C SER A 113 -15.75 -7.74 21.87
N PHE A 114 -14.83 -8.51 21.30
CA PHE A 114 -14.00 -8.05 20.18
C PHE A 114 -14.81 -7.86 18.89
N LEU A 115 -15.82 -8.68 18.65
CA LEU A 115 -16.73 -8.53 17.52
C LEU A 115 -17.53 -7.23 17.64
N ALA A 116 -18.08 -6.93 18.82
CA ALA A 116 -18.75 -5.66 19.05
C ALA A 116 -17.80 -4.46 18.85
N LEU A 117 -16.56 -4.57 19.35
CA LEU A 117 -15.54 -3.53 19.21
C LEU A 117 -15.04 -3.38 17.76
N SER A 118 -15.15 -4.44 16.94
CA SER A 118 -14.71 -4.43 15.54
C SER A 118 -15.43 -3.37 14.70
N PHE A 119 -16.69 -3.06 15.03
CA PHE A 119 -17.46 -1.99 14.39
C PHE A 119 -16.75 -0.63 14.48
N LEU A 120 -16.01 -0.39 15.56
CA LEU A 120 -15.21 0.81 15.75
C LEU A 120 -13.78 0.64 15.21
N ILE A 121 -13.15 -0.52 15.45
CA ILE A 121 -11.75 -0.77 15.06
C ILE A 121 -11.57 -0.77 13.55
N ILE A 122 -12.46 -1.42 12.79
CA ILE A 122 -12.35 -1.55 11.34
C ILE A 122 -12.27 -0.17 10.64
N PRO A 123 -13.25 0.74 10.82
CA PRO A 123 -13.19 2.05 10.17
C PRO A 123 -12.01 2.89 10.68
N LEU A 124 -11.64 2.76 11.96
CA LEU A 124 -10.50 3.48 12.53
C LEU A 124 -9.18 3.04 11.89
N VAL A 125 -8.92 1.73 11.82
CA VAL A 125 -7.71 1.17 11.18
C VAL A 125 -7.68 1.53 9.69
N PHE A 126 -8.81 1.45 9.00
CA PHE A 126 -8.92 1.87 7.60
C PHE A 126 -8.50 3.34 7.43
N LEU A 127 -9.07 4.25 8.23
CA LEU A 127 -8.79 5.68 8.16
C LEU A 127 -7.33 5.98 8.52
N ILE A 128 -6.78 5.36 9.57
CA ILE A 128 -5.38 5.55 9.96
C ILE A 128 -4.44 5.11 8.83
N VAL A 129 -4.64 3.91 8.27
CA VAL A 129 -3.78 3.40 7.18
C VAL A 129 -3.87 4.30 5.94
N LEU A 130 -5.09 4.74 5.61
CA LEU A 130 -5.33 5.64 4.48
C LEU A 130 -4.63 7.00 4.68
N ALA A 131 -4.82 7.61 5.86
CA ALA A 131 -4.25 8.90 6.21
C ALA A 131 -2.72 8.84 6.24
N CYS A 132 -2.14 7.80 6.84
CA CYS A 132 -0.69 7.59 6.83
C CYS A 132 -0.14 7.44 5.40
N GLY A 133 -0.81 6.66 4.55
CA GLY A 133 -0.39 6.47 3.17
C GLY A 133 -0.42 7.76 2.34
N TYR A 134 -1.48 8.56 2.45
CA TYR A 134 -1.54 9.86 1.77
C TYR A 134 -0.59 10.89 2.37
N TYR A 135 -0.42 10.91 3.69
CA TYR A 135 0.55 11.77 4.35
C TYR A 135 1.96 11.51 3.82
N GLU A 136 2.33 10.24 3.61
CA GLU A 136 3.63 9.90 3.03
C GLU A 136 3.81 10.45 1.62
N ILE A 137 2.79 10.34 0.76
CA ILE A 137 2.82 10.90 -0.60
C ILE A 137 2.94 12.43 -0.57
N MET A 138 2.12 13.10 0.24
CA MET A 138 2.13 14.57 0.37
C MET A 138 3.45 15.09 0.92
N ARG A 139 4.01 14.41 1.94
CA ARG A 139 5.31 14.72 2.52
C ARG A 139 6.42 14.58 1.47
N GLN A 140 6.39 13.55 0.64
CA GLN A 140 7.36 13.37 -0.44
C GLN A 140 7.26 14.47 -1.50
N LEU A 141 6.04 14.84 -1.92
CA LEU A 141 5.81 15.94 -2.86
C LEU A 141 6.34 17.27 -2.30
N TRP A 142 6.03 17.57 -1.04
CA TRP A 142 6.46 18.81 -0.40
C TRP A 142 7.98 18.89 -0.20
N TRP A 143 8.63 17.76 0.07
CA TRP A 143 10.09 17.67 0.22
C TRP A 143 10.86 17.45 -1.08
N THR A 144 10.20 17.46 -2.23
CA THR A 144 10.89 17.48 -3.53
C THR A 144 10.79 18.89 -4.14
N PRO A 145 11.38 19.95 -3.54
CA PRO A 145 11.51 21.22 -4.23
C PRO A 145 12.58 21.05 -5.30
N HIS A 146 12.16 21.05 -6.56
CA HIS A 146 12.99 21.23 -7.76
C HIS A 146 14.45 20.76 -7.65
N LEU A 147 14.70 19.47 -7.91
CA LEU A 147 16.01 19.10 -8.45
C LEU A 147 16.14 19.79 -9.82
N PRO A 148 17.26 20.49 -10.09
CA PRO A 148 17.45 21.16 -11.37
C PRO A 148 17.32 20.09 -12.46
N SER A 149 16.43 20.36 -13.41
CA SER A 149 16.40 19.68 -14.69
C SER A 149 17.82 19.55 -15.19
N ASN A 150 18.25 18.30 -15.42
CA ASN A 150 19.47 18.01 -16.15
C ASN A 150 19.53 18.94 -17.38
N PRO A 151 20.61 19.71 -17.61
CA PRO A 151 20.69 20.64 -18.74
C PRO A 151 20.63 19.95 -20.12
N ASP A 152 20.64 18.62 -20.16
CA ASP A 152 20.63 17.84 -21.40
C ASP A 152 19.22 17.44 -21.88
N VAL A 153 18.15 17.87 -21.20
CA VAL A 153 16.78 17.79 -21.74
C VAL A 153 16.32 19.20 -22.06
N GLN A 154 16.77 19.72 -23.20
CA GLN A 154 16.16 20.89 -23.84
C GLN A 154 14.70 20.56 -24.16
N VAL A 155 13.81 20.90 -23.24
CA VAL A 155 12.38 21.05 -23.53
C VAL A 155 12.26 22.31 -24.39
N PHE A 156 12.20 22.10 -25.70
CA PHE A 156 11.89 23.13 -26.68
C PHE A 156 10.41 23.49 -26.53
N ASN A 157 10.07 24.29 -25.52
CA ASN A 157 8.79 24.97 -25.43
C ASN A 157 9.04 26.47 -25.43
N GLU A 158 8.70 27.05 -26.56
CA GLU A 158 8.59 28.47 -26.85
C GLU A 158 7.88 29.22 -25.71
N ALA A 159 8.50 30.28 -25.21
CA ALA A 159 7.94 31.12 -24.15
C ALA A 159 6.75 31.95 -24.67
N PRO A 160 5.58 31.95 -24.01
CA PRO A 160 4.59 33.00 -24.21
C PRO A 160 5.00 34.27 -23.43
N PRO A 161 4.57 35.46 -23.89
CA PRO A 161 5.11 36.74 -23.44
C PRO A 161 4.70 37.10 -22.00
N VAL A 162 5.66 37.69 -21.29
CA VAL A 162 5.56 38.21 -19.92
C VAL A 162 4.54 39.35 -19.86
N THR A 163 3.59 39.27 -18.93
CA THR A 163 2.78 40.42 -18.48
C THR A 163 3.00 40.61 -16.97
N PRO A 164 3.31 41.81 -16.46
CA PRO A 164 3.69 41.98 -15.05
C PRO A 164 2.51 42.36 -14.13
N ALA A 165 2.61 41.80 -12.91
CA ALA A 165 2.19 42.33 -11.60
C ALA A 165 0.71 42.35 -11.17
N THR A 166 0.36 41.51 -10.18
CA THR A 166 -0.15 41.82 -8.81
C THR A 166 -0.57 40.49 -8.16
N GLY A 167 -0.11 40.07 -6.98
CA GLY A 167 -0.45 40.62 -5.66
C GLY A 167 -1.07 39.51 -4.79
N ILE A 168 -0.24 38.80 -4.01
CA ILE A 168 -0.52 37.97 -2.81
C ILE A 168 -1.92 37.33 -2.71
N ALA A 169 -2.04 36.08 -3.19
CA ALA A 169 -2.63 34.90 -2.53
C ALA A 169 -2.84 33.77 -3.57
N ASP A 170 -1.75 33.26 -4.17
CA ASP A 170 -1.81 32.14 -5.13
C ASP A 170 -2.03 30.79 -4.40
N ALA A 171 -3.13 30.68 -3.67
CA ALA A 171 -3.71 29.39 -3.36
C ALA A 171 -4.40 28.91 -4.63
N LYS A 172 -3.63 28.23 -5.47
CA LYS A 172 -4.09 27.64 -6.73
C LYS A 172 -5.43 26.93 -6.53
N SER A 173 -6.43 27.29 -7.34
CA SER A 173 -7.77 26.73 -7.17
C SER A 173 -7.76 25.22 -7.42
N TRP A 174 -8.61 24.46 -6.71
CA TRP A 174 -8.72 23.01 -6.91
C TRP A 174 -9.08 22.62 -8.35
N GLU A 175 -9.80 23.51 -9.04
CA GLU A 175 -10.14 23.33 -10.45
C GLU A 175 -8.91 23.45 -11.35
N GLU A 176 -8.01 24.38 -11.04
CA GLU A 176 -6.75 24.58 -11.74
C GLU A 176 -5.75 23.44 -11.46
N ILE A 177 -5.63 22.99 -10.22
CA ILE A 177 -4.84 21.79 -9.86
C ILE A 177 -5.40 20.56 -10.57
N GLY A 178 -6.72 20.42 -10.62
CA GLY A 178 -7.40 19.32 -11.32
C GLY A 178 -7.19 19.36 -12.83
N ALA A 179 -7.21 20.54 -13.44
CA ALA A 179 -6.94 20.73 -14.85
C ALA A 179 -5.49 20.34 -15.21
N GLU A 180 -4.52 20.79 -14.42
CA GLU A 180 -3.10 20.43 -14.61
C GLU A 180 -2.86 18.93 -14.42
N PHE A 181 -3.47 18.33 -13.40
CA PHE A 181 -3.38 16.89 -13.17
C PHE A 181 -3.91 16.11 -14.37
N ARG A 182 -5.07 16.51 -14.93
CA ARG A 182 -5.66 15.87 -16.12
C ARG A 182 -4.76 16.00 -17.35
N LEU A 183 -4.17 17.17 -17.57
CA LEU A 183 -3.22 17.39 -18.67
C LEU A 183 -1.98 16.52 -18.50
N MET A 184 -1.42 16.47 -17.29
CA MET A 184 -0.26 15.63 -16.99
C MET A 184 -0.56 14.13 -17.18
N LEU A 185 -1.76 13.68 -16.82
CA LEU A 185 -2.23 12.32 -17.04
C LEU A 185 -2.41 11.99 -18.53
N TYR A 186 -2.95 12.94 -19.30
CA TYR A 186 -3.14 12.79 -20.73
C TYR A 186 -1.80 12.63 -21.45
N ASP A 187 -0.81 13.45 -21.12
CA ASP A 187 0.54 13.36 -21.68
C ASP A 187 1.23 12.05 -21.31
N LEU A 188 1.08 11.59 -20.06
CA LEU A 188 1.67 10.33 -19.61
C LEU A 188 1.03 9.13 -20.34
N LEU A 189 -0.29 9.09 -20.46
CA LEU A 189 -1.00 8.05 -21.22
C LEU A 189 -0.63 8.09 -22.70
N HIS A 190 -0.50 9.29 -23.27
CA HIS A 190 -0.12 9.45 -24.67
C HIS A 190 1.31 8.95 -24.91
N ARG A 191 2.24 9.27 -24.02
CA ARG A 191 3.64 8.82 -24.08
C ARG A 191 3.75 7.30 -23.97
N PHE A 192 3.07 6.69 -23.00
CA PHE A 192 3.01 5.23 -22.88
C PHE A 192 2.46 4.57 -24.15
N ARG A 193 1.40 5.13 -24.73
CA ARG A 193 0.81 4.62 -25.99
C ARG A 193 1.79 4.72 -27.16
N GLN A 194 2.54 5.81 -27.27
CA GLN A 194 3.54 5.98 -28.33
C GLN A 194 4.72 5.03 -28.14
N GLU A 195 5.14 4.78 -26.90
CA GLU A 195 6.23 3.88 -26.58
C GLU A 195 5.89 2.40 -26.89
N ILE A 196 4.63 2.00 -26.68
CA ILE A 196 4.11 0.68 -27.08
C ILE A 196 4.05 0.54 -28.61
N ARG A 197 3.74 1.62 -29.35
CA ARG A 197 3.68 1.59 -30.82
C ARG A 197 5.05 1.63 -31.52
N ARG A 198 6.12 1.99 -30.80
CA ARG A 198 7.49 2.04 -31.32
C ARG A 198 8.27 0.73 -31.16
N LYS A 199 7.71 -0.24 -30.43
CA LYS A 199 8.17 -1.64 -30.39
C LYS A 199 7.30 -2.50 -31.28
#